data_AF-A0A355WEA1-F1
#
_entry.id   AF-A0A355WEA1-F1
#
_cell.length_a   1.000
_cell.length_b   1.000
_cell.length_c   1.000
_cell.angle_alpha   90.00
_cell.angle_beta   90.00
_cell.angle_gamma   90.00
#
_symmetry.space_group_name_H-M   'P 1'
#
loop_
_entity.id
_entity.type
_entity.pdbx_description
1 polymer ?
#
loop_
_entity_poly.entity_id
_entity_poly.type
_entity_poly.pdbx_seq_one_letter_code
_entity_poly.pdbx_strand_id
1 'polypeptide(L)'
;HQNAFHEVDTYTSIEKQYKMLKLIIEMYNLGQKALDKGVYLSKLTNLDVKEKIARAKYIPENEMSKIDDIISTLRSEMDTLMEGGTLDA
;
A
#
# COMPACT_ATOMS: atom_id res chain seq x y z
N HIS A 1 11.31 8.27 -0.93
CA HIS A 1 12.66 8.76 -0.56
C HIS A 1 13.48 7.56 -0.09
N GLN A 2 14.80 7.62 -0.24
CA GLN A 2 15.73 6.56 0.16
C GLN A 2 16.71 7.13 1.18
N ASN A 3 16.93 6.44 2.31
CA ASN A 3 17.85 6.87 3.36
C ASN A 3 19.18 6.12 3.27
N ALA A 4 20.24 6.81 2.81
CA ALA A 4 21.57 6.25 2.64
C ALA A 4 22.23 5.74 3.94
N PHE A 5 21.79 6.24 5.11
CA PHE A 5 22.33 5.85 6.42
C PHE A 5 21.58 4.69 7.08
N HIS A 6 20.47 4.20 6.51
CA HIS A 6 19.70 3.10 7.06
C HIS A 6 20.16 1.77 6.45
N GLU A 7 20.44 0.77 7.28
CA GLU A 7 21.04 -0.51 6.85
C GLU A 7 20.29 -1.21 5.71
N VAL A 8 18.95 -1.18 5.73
CA VAL A 8 18.10 -1.80 4.69
C VAL A 8 17.75 -0.85 3.53
N ASP A 9 17.66 0.46 3.77
CA ASP A 9 17.19 1.43 2.77
C ASP A 9 18.38 2.06 2.01
N THR A 10 19.62 1.77 2.42
CA THR A 10 20.85 2.25 1.75
C THR A 10 20.99 1.71 0.32
N TYR A 11 20.41 0.54 0.05
CA TYR A 11 20.37 -0.09 -1.27
C TYR A 11 19.01 -0.76 -1.49
N THR A 12 18.56 -0.84 -2.74
CA THR A 12 17.31 -1.53 -3.10
C THR A 12 17.47 -2.12 -4.50
N SER A 13 17.30 -3.43 -4.61
CA SER A 13 17.34 -4.15 -5.88
C SER A 13 16.24 -3.70 -6.84
N ILE A 14 16.43 -3.91 -8.16
CA ILE A 14 15.40 -3.60 -9.17
C ILE A 14 14.10 -4.37 -8.91
N GLU A 15 14.19 -5.61 -8.43
CA GLU A 15 13.02 -6.42 -8.08
C GLU A 15 12.24 -5.78 -6.93
N LYS A 16 12.93 -5.38 -5.84
CA LYS A 16 12.30 -4.70 -4.71
C LYS A 16 11.73 -3.33 -5.12
N GLN A 17 12.43 -2.57 -5.95
CA GLN A 17 11.93 -1.31 -6.50
C GLN A 17 10.62 -1.51 -7.28
N TYR A 18 10.58 -2.52 -8.15
CA TYR A 18 9.39 -2.85 -8.93
C TYR A 18 8.20 -3.22 -8.02
N LYS A 19 8.42 -4.08 -7.01
CA LYS A 19 7.37 -4.47 -6.05
C LYS A 19 6.82 -3.27 -5.28
N MET A 20 7.70 -2.39 -4.78
CA MET A 20 7.27 -1.18 -4.07
C MET A 20 6.50 -0.22 -4.98
N LEU A 21 6.98 0.00 -6.20
CA LEU A 21 6.29 0.87 -7.16
C LEU A 21 4.92 0.32 -7.52
N LYS A 22 4.84 -0.99 -7.78
CA LYS A 22 3.57 -1.69 -8.04
C LYS A 22 2.60 -1.50 -6.88
N LEU A 23 3.06 -1.66 -5.63
CA LEU A 23 2.24 -1.44 -4.44
C LEU A 23 1.69 0.00 -4.36
N ILE A 24 2.52 1.01 -4.63
CA ILE A 24 2.10 2.42 -4.64
C ILE A 24 1.04 2.68 -5.73
N ILE A 25 1.26 2.18 -6.94
CA ILE A 25 0.34 2.34 -8.06
C ILE A 25 -0.99 1.60 -7.79
N GLU A 26 -0.93 0.41 -7.19
CA GLU A 26 -2.13 -0.35 -6.83
C GLU A 26 -2.99 0.42 -5.81
N MET A 27 -2.37 1.01 -4.78
CA MET A 27 -3.09 1.85 -3.80
C MET A 27 -3.77 3.04 -4.48
N TYR A 28 -3.09 3.70 -5.41
CA TYR A 28 -3.68 4.78 -6.20
C TYR A 28 -4.89 4.30 -7.02
N ASN A 29 -4.74 3.22 -7.79
CA ASN A 29 -5.80 2.70 -8.65
C ASN A 29 -7.03 2.24 -7.86
N LEU A 30 -6.82 1.53 -6.74
CA LEU A 30 -7.93 1.12 -5.87
C LEU A 30 -8.56 2.34 -5.19
N GLY A 31 -7.75 3.33 -4.78
CA GLY A 31 -8.25 4.57 -4.17
C GLY A 31 -9.19 5.32 -5.09
N GLN A 32 -8.80 5.49 -6.37
CA GLN A 32 -9.66 6.10 -7.38
C GLN A 32 -10.97 5.33 -7.55
N LYS A 33 -10.90 3.99 -7.66
CA LYS A 33 -12.11 3.15 -7.75
C LYS A 33 -13.02 3.27 -6.53
N ALA A 34 -12.45 3.39 -5.34
CA ALA A 34 -13.22 3.55 -4.11
C ALA A 34 -13.92 4.93 -4.06
N LEU A 35 -13.22 6.00 -4.46
CA LEU A 35 -13.81 7.34 -4.60
C LEU A 35 -14.96 7.33 -5.62
N ASP A 36 -14.79 6.68 -6.78
CA ASP A 36 -15.83 6.54 -7.81
C ASP A 36 -17.07 5.79 -7.28
N LYS A 37 -16.90 4.92 -6.28
CA LYS A 37 -17.99 4.22 -5.58
C LYS A 37 -18.57 5.00 -4.40
N GLY A 38 -18.15 6.24 -4.16
CA GLY A 38 -18.68 7.10 -3.11
C GLY A 38 -18.04 6.90 -1.73
N VAL A 39 -16.95 6.14 -1.63
CA VAL A 39 -16.20 6.03 -0.38
C VAL A 39 -15.58 7.38 -0.03
N TYR A 40 -15.80 7.84 1.20
CA TYR A 40 -15.20 9.09 1.68
C TYR A 40 -13.67 9.02 1.70
N LEU A 41 -13.02 10.09 1.25
CA LEU A 41 -11.56 10.23 1.26
C LEU A 41 -10.96 10.01 2.67
N SER A 42 -11.65 10.44 3.73
CA SER A 42 -11.20 10.25 5.11
C SER A 42 -11.03 8.77 5.47
N LYS A 43 -11.92 7.89 4.99
CA LYS A 43 -11.83 6.44 5.19
C LYS A 43 -10.59 5.87 4.48
N LEU A 44 -10.30 6.34 3.26
CA LEU A 44 -9.10 5.93 2.50
C LEU A 44 -7.80 6.40 3.15
N THR A 45 -7.73 7.64 3.63
CA THR A 45 -6.52 8.19 4.24
C THR A 45 -6.19 7.56 5.59
N ASN A 46 -7.18 6.93 6.24
CA ASN A 46 -7.06 6.28 7.54
C ASN A 46 -6.83 4.77 7.46
N LEU A 47 -6.63 4.19 6.26
CA LEU A 47 -6.31 2.78 6.12
C LEU A 47 -4.96 2.44 6.76
N ASP A 48 -4.95 1.41 7.61
CA ASP A 48 -3.77 0.93 8.32
C ASP A 48 -2.67 0.46 7.36
N VAL A 49 -3.05 -0.10 6.21
CA VAL A 49 -2.09 -0.54 5.19
C VAL A 49 -1.21 0.60 4.65
N LYS A 50 -1.64 1.87 4.75
CA LYS A 50 -0.84 3.03 4.31
C LYS A 50 0.49 3.12 5.05
N GLU A 51 0.51 2.82 6.35
CA GLU A 51 1.75 2.78 7.12
C GLU A 51 2.67 1.64 6.67
N LYS A 52 2.09 0.46 6.38
CA LYS A 52 2.84 -0.68 5.85
C LYS A 52 3.49 -0.35 4.50
N ILE A 53 2.76 0.33 3.62
CA ILE A 53 3.30 0.81 2.33
C ILE A 53 4.49 1.76 2.55
N ALA A 54 4.36 2.74 3.45
CA ALA A 54 5.41 3.70 3.73
C ALA A 54 6.68 3.05 4.32
N ARG A 55 6.51 1.98 5.10
CA ARG A 55 7.59 1.22 5.74
C ARG A 55 8.15 0.09 4.85
N ALA A 56 7.57 -0.18 3.68
CA ALA A 56 8.01 -1.26 2.79
C ALA A 56 9.49 -1.15 2.37
N LYS A 57 10.04 0.07 2.34
CA LYS A 57 11.45 0.31 2.05
C LYS A 57 12.42 -0.32 3.07
N TYR A 58 11.96 -0.56 4.30
CA TYR A 58 12.72 -1.21 5.36
C TYR A 58 12.61 -2.74 5.37
N ILE A 59 11.86 -3.34 4.44
CA ILE A 59 11.79 -4.81 4.31
C ILE A 59 13.13 -5.33 3.75
N PRO A 60 13.81 -6.28 4.41
CA PRO A 60 15.02 -6.89 3.90
C PRO A 60 14.83 -7.55 2.53
N GLU A 61 15.88 -7.58 1.70
CA GLU A 61 15.84 -8.19 0.35
C GLU A 61 15.41 -9.67 0.35
N ASN A 62 15.80 -10.42 1.38
CA ASN A 62 15.42 -11.83 1.54
C ASN A 62 13.98 -12.04 2.04
N GLU A 63 13.24 -10.96 2.33
CA GLU A 63 11.87 -10.99 2.83
C GLU A 63 10.89 -10.25 1.91
N MET A 64 11.24 -10.06 0.63
CA MET A 64 10.42 -9.32 -0.34
C MET A 64 8.99 -9.86 -0.52
N SER A 65 8.73 -11.13 -0.16
CA SER A 65 7.37 -11.69 -0.14
C SER A 65 6.42 -10.89 0.76
N LYS A 66 6.93 -10.25 1.82
CA LYS A 66 6.15 -9.37 2.69
C LYS A 66 5.55 -8.17 1.94
N ILE A 67 6.18 -7.71 0.85
CA ILE A 67 5.61 -6.65 0.01
C ILE A 67 4.37 -7.16 -0.73
N ASP A 68 4.39 -8.41 -1.20
CA ASP A 68 3.24 -9.03 -1.86
C ASP A 68 2.09 -9.27 -0.87
N ASP A 69 2.41 -9.60 0.40
CA ASP A 69 1.43 -9.70 1.48
C ASP A 69 0.76 -8.35 1.77
N ILE A 70 1.52 -7.24 1.71
CA ILE A 70 0.96 -5.88 1.84
C ILE A 70 0.01 -5.58 0.67
N ILE A 71 0.35 -5.97 -0.56
CA ILE A 71 -0.57 -5.83 -1.71
C ILE A 71 -1.86 -6.61 -1.48
N SER A 72 -1.77 -7.82 -0.96
CA SER A 72 -2.93 -8.67 -0.67
C SER A 72 -3.81 -8.07 0.43
N THR A 73 -3.18 -7.55 1.49
CA THR A 73 -3.86 -6.82 2.57
C THR A 73 -4.57 -5.57 2.05
N LEU A 74 -3.89 -4.78 1.21
CA LEU A 74 -4.46 -3.59 0.58
C LEU A 74 -5.72 -3.93 -0.21
N ARG A 75 -5.70 -4.98 -1.03
CA ARG A 75 -6.88 -5.40 -1.80
C ARG A 75 -8.04 -5.76 -0.89
N SER A 76 -7.77 -6.58 0.13
CA SER A 76 -8.79 -7.00 1.10
C SER A 76 -9.42 -5.82 1.85
N GLU A 77 -8.60 -4.87 2.33
CA GLU A 77 -9.09 -3.68 3.03
C GLU A 77 -9.93 -2.81 2.09
N MET A 78 -9.49 -2.60 0.84
CA MET A 78 -10.21 -1.79 -0.14
C MET A 78 -11.53 -2.43 -0.58
N ASP A 79 -11.56 -3.75 -0.77
CA ASP A 79 -12.80 -4.47 -1.11
C ASP A 79 -13.83 -4.33 0.00
N THR A 80 -13.41 -4.56 1.26
CA THR A 80 -14.27 -4.35 2.45
C THR A 80 -14.80 -2.91 2.52
N LEU A 81 -13.94 -1.93 2.25
CA LEU A 81 -14.31 -0.52 2.27
C LEU A 81 -15.35 -0.16 1.19
N MET A 82 -15.19 -0.74 0.00
CA MET A 82 -16.10 -0.52 -1.13
C MET A 82 -17.43 -1.24 -0.95
N GLU A 83 -17.47 -2.39 -0.27
CA GLU A 83 -18.71 -3.10 0.07
C GLU A 83 -19.52 -2.35 1.14
N GLY A 84 -18.85 -1.73 2.12
CA GLY A 84 -19.48 -0.92 3.17
C GLY A 84 -19.77 0.54 2.78
N GLY A 85 -19.46 0.95 1.54
CA GLY A 85 -19.48 2.35 1.09
C GLY A 85 -20.84 3.03 0.99
N THR A 86 -21.95 2.34 1.25
CA THR A 86 -23.32 2.86 1.08
C THR A 86 -24.06 3.20 2.38
N LEU A 87 -23.48 2.96 3.58
CA LEU A 87 -24.29 2.90 4.82
C LEU A 87 -24.02 3.94 5.92
N ASP A 88 -23.14 4.93 5.71
CA ASP A 88 -22.91 5.97 6.74
C ASP A 88 -23.24 7.38 6.21
N ALA A 89 -24.52 7.63 5.92
CA ALA A 89 -25.11 8.95 5.72
C ALA A 89 -26.26 9.18 6.73
#